data_AF-A0A9E2F9S8-F1
#
_entry.id   AF-A0A9E2F9S8-F1
#
_cell.length_a   1.000
_cell.length_b   1.000
_cell.length_c   1.000
_cell.angle_alpha   90.00
_cell.angle_beta   90.00
_cell.angle_gamma   90.00
#
_symmetry.space_group_name_H-M   'P 1'
#
loop_
_entity.id
_entity.type
_entity.pdbx_description
1 polymer ?
#
loop_
_entity_poly.entity_id
_entity_poly.type
_entity_poly.pdbx_seq_one_letter_code
_entity_poly.pdbx_strand_id
1 'polypeptide(L)'
;MHQGRLVKHQLYEQFSRIGKAVASPQRLELLDLLCQGERSVEELAKEAKLAFANTSRHLQILRGVHLVDTRREGTRIYYRLADNKVCSFYRNMCGLAERRLSEVHQIMEDYFGSRKDLEAVNRQNLLARSRAGQVTILDVRPRLEYNSSHLPNAVSVPLRELKKYLDQLPKDQEIVAYCRGPYCVLAQEAVNLLRSEGFQANRLEDGVLEWQEAGLPVESVE
;
A
#
# COMPACT_ATOMS: atom_id res chain seq x y z
N MET A 1 -38.55 -6.02 28.26
CA MET A 1 -37.77 -6.66 27.18
C MET A 1 -37.54 -5.78 25.93
N HIS A 2 -38.18 -4.61 25.79
CA HIS A 2 -38.09 -3.79 24.56
C HIS A 2 -36.90 -2.80 24.52
N GLN A 3 -36.50 -2.23 25.66
CA GLN A 3 -35.42 -1.23 25.74
C GLN A 3 -34.07 -1.77 25.25
N GLY A 4 -33.70 -2.99 25.66
CA GLY A 4 -32.44 -3.61 25.23
C GLY A 4 -32.37 -3.88 23.73
N ARG A 5 -33.50 -4.12 23.05
CA ARG A 5 -33.54 -4.31 21.60
C ARG A 5 -33.35 -3.00 20.84
N LEU A 6 -33.92 -1.90 21.34
CA LEU A 6 -33.74 -0.55 20.78
C LEU A 6 -32.27 -0.11 20.87
N VAL A 7 -31.63 -0.29 22.03
CA VAL A 7 -30.20 0.00 22.20
C VAL A 7 -29.35 -0.82 21.23
N LYS A 8 -29.62 -2.13 21.10
CA LYS A 8 -28.92 -2.97 20.11
C LYS A 8 -29.08 -2.43 18.69
N HIS A 9 -30.29 -2.04 18.29
CA HIS A 9 -30.53 -1.47 16.96
C HIS A 9 -29.68 -0.22 16.72
N GLN A 10 -29.69 0.73 17.66
CA GLN A 10 -28.89 1.96 17.57
C GLN A 10 -27.38 1.68 17.47
N LEU A 11 -26.87 0.68 18.21
CA LEU A 11 -25.47 0.25 18.09
C LEU A 11 -25.16 -0.30 16.69
N TYR A 12 -26.00 -1.19 16.16
CA TYR A 12 -25.80 -1.73 14.80
C TYR A 12 -25.95 -0.66 13.71
N GLU A 13 -26.80 0.35 13.91
CA GLU A 13 -26.86 1.51 13.01
C GLU A 13 -25.51 2.24 12.98
N GLN A 14 -24.87 2.47 14.13
CA GLN A 14 -23.54 3.07 14.17
C GLN A 14 -22.48 2.20 13.49
N PHE A 15 -22.46 0.90 13.75
CA PHE A 15 -21.53 -0.02 13.08
C PHE A 15 -21.73 -0.03 11.55
N SER A 16 -22.98 0.05 11.09
CA SER A 16 -23.29 0.11 9.66
C SER A 16 -22.73 1.34 8.97
N ARG A 17 -22.52 2.46 9.69
CA ARG A 17 -21.95 3.68 9.12
C ARG A 17 -20.52 3.45 8.65
N ILE A 18 -19.71 2.72 9.42
CA ILE A 18 -18.35 2.32 9.03
C ILE A 18 -18.42 1.41 7.79
N GLY A 19 -19.28 0.38 7.82
CA GLY A 19 -19.47 -0.53 6.68
C GLY A 19 -19.86 0.20 5.39
N LYS A 20 -20.84 1.12 5.47
CA LYS A 20 -21.27 1.97 4.34
C LYS A 20 -20.16 2.91 3.85
N ALA A 21 -19.29 3.36 4.75
CA ALA A 21 -18.17 4.23 4.40
C ALA A 21 -17.10 3.49 3.59
N VAL A 22 -16.86 2.21 3.86
CA VAL A 22 -15.84 1.42 3.16
C VAL A 22 -16.37 0.60 1.99
N ALA A 23 -17.70 0.46 1.85
CA ALA A 23 -18.34 -0.14 0.68
C ALA A 23 -18.25 0.79 -0.56
N SER A 24 -17.04 1.11 -1.02
CA SER A 24 -16.76 1.90 -2.22
C SER A 24 -15.30 1.68 -2.63
N PRO A 25 -15.04 1.26 -3.88
CA PRO A 25 -13.68 1.01 -4.36
C PRO A 25 -12.74 2.21 -4.17
N GLN A 26 -13.20 3.42 -4.50
CA GLN A 26 -12.40 4.64 -4.40
C GLN A 26 -12.01 4.96 -2.95
N ARG A 27 -12.92 4.73 -1.99
CA ARG A 27 -12.62 4.97 -0.57
C ARG A 27 -11.65 3.93 -0.02
N LEU A 28 -11.72 2.69 -0.49
CA LEU A 28 -10.75 1.65 -0.16
C LEU A 28 -9.36 1.99 -0.68
N GLU A 29 -9.26 2.47 -1.92
CA GLU A 29 -7.99 2.93 -2.50
C GLU A 29 -7.42 4.14 -1.75
N LEU A 30 -8.26 5.10 -1.34
CA LEU A 30 -7.81 6.23 -0.52
C LEU A 30 -7.33 5.80 0.86
N LEU A 31 -7.97 4.81 1.49
CA LEU A 31 -7.50 4.24 2.76
C LEU A 31 -6.16 3.51 2.60
N ASP A 32 -5.97 2.77 1.49
CA ASP A 32 -4.68 2.14 1.16
C ASP A 32 -3.56 3.19 1.03
N LEU A 33 -3.80 4.27 0.28
CA LEU A 33 -2.83 5.36 0.12
C LEU A 33 -2.49 6.06 1.44
N LEU A 34 -3.47 6.20 2.33
CA LEU A 34 -3.30 6.81 3.66
C LEU A 34 -2.64 5.87 4.67
N CYS A 35 -2.74 4.54 4.50
CA CYS A 35 -1.92 3.58 5.23
C CYS A 35 -0.41 3.79 4.97
N GLN A 36 -0.04 4.39 3.83
CA GLN A 36 1.37 4.67 3.48
C GLN A 36 1.88 6.02 4.03
N GLY A 37 1.00 6.86 4.60
CA GLY A 37 1.37 8.16 5.17
C GLY A 37 0.35 9.27 4.94
N GLU A 38 0.55 10.39 5.65
CA GLU A 38 -0.25 11.62 5.51
C GLU A 38 -0.06 12.24 4.12
N ARG A 39 -1.15 12.74 3.52
CA ARG A 39 -1.15 13.33 2.17
C ARG A 39 -2.17 14.43 1.99
N SER A 40 -1.86 15.37 1.10
CA SER A 40 -2.83 16.35 0.62
C SER A 40 -3.90 15.72 -0.28
N VAL A 41 -5.01 16.44 -0.47
CA VAL A 41 -6.10 16.01 -1.37
C VAL A 41 -5.59 15.91 -2.81
N GLU A 42 -4.72 16.82 -3.24
CA GLU A 42 -4.11 16.85 -4.56
C GLU A 42 -3.26 15.61 -4.82
N GLU A 43 -2.45 15.20 -3.84
CA GLU A 43 -1.63 13.99 -3.93
C GLU A 43 -2.49 12.73 -3.99
N LEU A 44 -3.53 12.64 -3.15
CA LEU A 44 -4.47 11.53 -3.15
C LEU A 44 -5.23 11.42 -4.47
N ALA A 45 -5.71 12.56 -5.00
CA ALA A 45 -6.40 12.61 -6.30
C ALA A 45 -5.48 12.14 -7.43
N LYS A 46 -4.22 12.59 -7.43
CA LYS A 46 -3.21 12.20 -8.42
C LYS A 46 -2.90 10.70 -8.37
N GLU A 47 -2.66 10.15 -7.18
CA GLU A 47 -2.27 8.74 -7.03
C GLU A 47 -3.43 7.79 -7.29
N ALA A 48 -4.65 8.11 -6.83
CA ALA A 48 -5.87 7.33 -7.12
C ALA A 48 -6.46 7.58 -8.53
N LYS A 49 -5.84 8.47 -9.33
CA LYS A 49 -6.35 8.89 -10.66
C LYS A 49 -7.80 9.37 -10.63
N LEU A 50 -8.18 10.09 -9.58
CA LEU A 50 -9.52 10.64 -9.38
C LEU A 50 -9.54 12.16 -9.60
N ALA A 51 -10.70 12.69 -10.01
CA ALA A 51 -10.90 14.14 -10.02
C ALA A 51 -10.85 14.71 -8.60
N PHE A 52 -10.29 15.92 -8.42
CA PHE A 52 -10.13 16.57 -7.13
C PHE A 52 -11.46 16.67 -6.35
N ALA A 53 -12.53 17.15 -7.00
CA ALA A 53 -13.84 17.31 -6.37
C ALA A 53 -14.43 15.97 -5.89
N ASN A 54 -14.22 14.88 -6.65
CA ASN A 54 -14.68 13.56 -6.26
C ASN A 54 -13.86 13.00 -5.09
N THR A 55 -12.53 13.18 -5.14
CA THR A 55 -11.61 12.81 -4.05
C THR A 55 -11.98 13.50 -2.74
N SER A 56 -12.18 14.82 -2.78
CA SER A 56 -12.60 15.60 -1.62
C SER A 56 -13.92 15.09 -1.02
N ARG A 57 -14.91 14.76 -1.86
CA ARG A 57 -16.17 14.16 -1.41
C ARG A 57 -15.97 12.81 -0.72
N HIS A 58 -15.16 11.92 -1.29
CA HIS A 58 -14.85 10.63 -0.67
C HIS A 58 -14.17 10.79 0.70
N LEU A 59 -13.19 11.71 0.80
CA LEU A 59 -12.49 12.02 2.04
C LEU A 59 -13.41 12.63 3.11
N GLN A 60 -14.34 13.51 2.70
CA GLN A 60 -15.35 14.04 3.61
C GLN A 60 -16.25 12.94 4.19
N ILE A 61 -16.62 11.93 3.39
CA ILE A 61 -17.42 10.81 3.90
C ILE A 61 -16.61 9.97 4.90
N LEU A 62 -15.35 9.66 4.58
CA LEU A 62 -14.46 8.93 5.50
C LEU A 62 -14.25 9.71 6.81
N ARG A 63 -14.07 11.03 6.73
CA ARG A 63 -13.95 11.92 7.89
C ARG A 63 -15.24 11.98 8.70
N GLY A 64 -16.40 12.00 8.05
CA GLY A 64 -17.72 12.03 8.70
C GLY A 64 -18.05 10.78 9.52
N VAL A 65 -17.26 9.71 9.37
CA VAL A 65 -17.32 8.50 10.22
C VAL A 65 -16.03 8.27 11.01
N HIS A 66 -15.15 9.26 11.09
CA HIS A 66 -13.90 9.24 11.87
C HIS A 66 -12.88 8.15 11.46
N LEU A 67 -12.86 7.76 10.17
CA LEU A 67 -11.79 6.89 9.66
C LEU A 67 -10.52 7.68 9.30
N VAL A 68 -10.65 8.98 9.05
CA VAL A 68 -9.53 9.86 8.71
C VAL A 68 -9.63 11.17 9.46
N ASP A 69 -8.47 11.74 9.80
CA ASP A 69 -8.30 13.06 10.38
C ASP A 69 -7.71 14.04 9.37
N THR A 70 -7.80 15.32 9.69
CA THR A 70 -7.25 16.40 8.86
C THR A 70 -6.31 17.30 9.64
N ARG A 71 -5.20 17.67 9.02
CA ARG A 71 -4.29 18.74 9.46
C ARG A 71 -4.27 19.83 8.39
N ARG A 72 -4.26 21.10 8.80
CA ARG A 72 -4.10 22.22 7.87
C ARG A 72 -2.67 22.74 7.96
N GLU A 73 -2.03 22.90 6.81
CA GLU A 73 -0.69 23.45 6.69
C GLU A 73 -0.69 24.47 5.55
N GLY A 74 -0.63 25.75 5.92
CA GLY A 74 -0.86 26.86 5.02
C GLY A 74 -2.25 26.80 4.35
N THR A 75 -2.25 26.74 3.01
CA THR A 75 -3.46 26.64 2.20
C THR A 75 -3.91 25.21 1.94
N ARG A 76 -3.08 24.20 2.27
CA ARG A 76 -3.35 22.79 1.99
C ARG A 76 -3.98 22.10 3.20
N ILE A 77 -4.85 21.13 2.89
CA ILE A 77 -5.43 20.20 3.87
C ILE A 77 -4.80 18.85 3.63
N TYR A 78 -4.18 18.32 4.67
CA TYR A 78 -3.59 17.00 4.73
C TYR A 78 -4.54 16.05 5.44
N TYR A 79 -4.66 14.84 4.92
CA TYR A 79 -5.42 13.75 5.48
C TYR A 79 -4.46 12.65 5.97
N ARG A 80 -4.81 12.06 7.10
CA ARG A 80 -4.15 10.87 7.67
C ARG A 80 -5.21 9.93 8.21
N LEU A 81 -4.88 8.65 8.37
CA LEU A 81 -5.76 7.75 9.12
C LEU A 81 -5.91 8.26 10.56
N ALA A 82 -7.10 8.07 11.14
CA ALA A 82 -7.36 8.49 12.52
C ALA A 82 -6.42 7.77 13.52
N ASP A 83 -6.18 6.48 13.29
CA ASP A 83 -5.21 5.67 14.02
C ASP A 83 -4.78 4.42 13.21
N ASN A 84 -3.92 3.59 13.80
CA ASN A 84 -3.45 2.34 13.19
C ASN A 84 -4.54 1.25 13.09
N LYS A 85 -5.59 1.29 13.92
CA LYS A 85 -6.70 0.33 13.87
C LYS A 85 -7.53 0.50 12.61
N VAL A 86 -7.62 1.71 12.06
CA VAL A 86 -8.23 1.94 10.74
C VAL A 86 -7.49 1.17 9.65
N CYS A 87 -6.15 1.22 9.63
CA CYS A 87 -5.37 0.47 8.65
C CYS A 87 -5.52 -1.04 8.85
N SER A 88 -5.45 -1.52 10.10
CA SER A 88 -5.70 -2.93 10.41
C SER A 88 -7.10 -3.39 10.00
N PHE A 89 -8.13 -2.54 10.15
CA PHE A 89 -9.49 -2.84 9.71
C PHE A 89 -9.57 -2.99 8.19
N TYR A 90 -9.00 -2.04 7.43
CA TYR A 90 -8.92 -2.11 5.97
C TYR A 90 -8.24 -3.41 5.52
N ARG A 91 -7.08 -3.74 6.09
CA ARG A 91 -6.32 -4.95 5.72
C ARG A 91 -7.05 -6.24 6.09
N ASN A 92 -7.69 -6.30 7.25
CA ASN A 92 -8.50 -7.45 7.64
C ASN A 92 -9.67 -7.68 6.68
N MET A 93 -10.27 -6.60 6.17
CA MET A 93 -11.33 -6.67 5.17
C MET A 93 -10.78 -7.22 3.84
N CYS A 94 -9.64 -6.72 3.36
CA CYS A 94 -8.98 -7.24 2.15
C CYS A 94 -8.60 -8.71 2.29
N GLY A 95 -7.95 -9.10 3.39
CA GLY A 95 -7.59 -10.50 3.64
C GLY A 95 -8.82 -11.42 3.83
N LEU A 96 -9.94 -10.89 4.32
CA LEU A 96 -11.20 -11.65 4.31
C LEU A 96 -11.75 -11.81 2.90
N ALA A 97 -11.67 -10.76 2.06
CA ALA A 97 -12.10 -10.81 0.67
C ALA A 97 -11.29 -11.86 -0.11
N GLU A 98 -9.95 -11.88 0.02
CA GLU A 98 -9.10 -12.92 -0.58
C GLU A 98 -9.51 -14.34 -0.18
N ARG A 99 -9.84 -14.56 1.10
CA ARG A 99 -10.21 -15.88 1.61
C ARG A 99 -11.61 -16.33 1.19
N ARG A 100 -12.48 -15.40 0.80
CA ARG A 100 -13.92 -15.67 0.58
C ARG A 100 -14.37 -15.49 -0.86
N LEU A 101 -13.69 -14.65 -1.63
CA LEU A 101 -14.02 -14.31 -3.00
C LEU A 101 -12.94 -14.86 -3.92
N SER A 102 -13.24 -15.95 -4.62
CA SER A 102 -12.30 -16.58 -5.57
C SER A 102 -11.92 -15.62 -6.70
N GLU A 103 -12.77 -14.66 -7.02
CA GLU A 103 -12.52 -13.61 -8.00
C GLU A 103 -11.29 -12.78 -7.65
N VAL A 104 -11.04 -12.52 -6.36
CA VAL A 104 -9.83 -11.78 -5.93
C VAL A 104 -8.58 -12.58 -6.28
N HIS A 105 -8.60 -13.89 -6.02
CA HIS A 105 -7.49 -14.76 -6.36
C HIS A 105 -7.26 -14.81 -7.87
N GLN A 106 -8.32 -14.97 -8.67
CA GLN A 106 -8.23 -14.98 -10.13
C GLN A 106 -7.65 -13.67 -10.68
N ILE A 107 -8.14 -12.51 -10.21
CA ILE A 107 -7.62 -11.20 -10.62
C ILE A 107 -6.14 -11.06 -10.29
N MET A 108 -5.71 -11.52 -9.10
CA MET A 108 -4.32 -11.47 -8.69
C MET A 108 -3.45 -12.41 -9.55
N GLU A 109 -3.88 -13.63 -9.83
CA GLU A 109 -3.14 -14.57 -10.67
C GLU A 109 -3.05 -14.08 -12.12
N ASP A 110 -4.13 -13.54 -12.68
CA ASP A 110 -4.18 -13.02 -14.05
C ASP A 110 -3.18 -11.86 -14.24
N TYR A 111 -2.99 -11.02 -13.21
CA TYR A 111 -2.12 -9.86 -13.30
C TYR A 111 -0.68 -10.13 -12.84
N PHE A 112 -0.50 -10.81 -11.70
CA PHE A 112 0.82 -11.03 -11.09
C PHE A 112 1.47 -12.36 -11.48
N GLY A 113 0.73 -13.27 -12.12
CA GLY A 113 1.17 -14.64 -12.39
C GLY A 113 0.92 -15.58 -11.20
N SER A 114 1.37 -16.83 -11.33
CA SER A 114 1.12 -17.85 -10.29
C SER A 114 1.91 -17.52 -9.02
N ARG A 115 1.32 -17.75 -7.83
CA ARG A 115 2.02 -17.52 -6.54
C ARG A 115 3.35 -18.27 -6.42
N LYS A 116 3.49 -19.43 -7.09
CA LYS A 116 4.75 -20.19 -7.12
C LYS A 116 5.90 -19.43 -7.80
N ASP A 117 5.60 -18.53 -8.73
CA ASP A 117 6.59 -17.66 -9.37
C ASP A 117 6.94 -16.43 -8.50
N LEU A 118 6.07 -16.10 -7.54
CA LEU A 118 6.21 -14.96 -6.61
C LEU A 118 6.86 -15.34 -5.27
N GLU A 119 6.85 -16.63 -4.90
CA GLU A 119 7.44 -17.19 -3.66
C GLU A 119 8.98 -17.17 -3.61
N ALA A 120 9.66 -16.64 -4.64
CA ALA A 120 11.11 -16.72 -4.77
C ALA A 120 11.90 -15.90 -3.71
N VAL A 121 11.29 -14.92 -3.05
CA VAL A 121 11.99 -14.06 -2.08
C VAL A 121 11.43 -14.23 -0.66
N ASN A 122 12.11 -15.05 0.15
CA ASN A 122 11.81 -15.15 1.58
C ASN A 122 12.23 -13.86 2.30
N ARG A 123 11.24 -13.15 2.88
CA ARG A 123 11.41 -11.93 3.70
C ARG A 123 12.51 -12.04 4.76
N GLN A 124 12.69 -13.20 5.38
CA GLN A 124 13.63 -13.39 6.50
C GLN A 124 15.10 -13.33 6.04
N ASN A 125 15.38 -13.75 4.81
CA ASN A 125 16.76 -13.78 4.28
C ASN A 125 17.10 -12.55 3.43
N LEU A 126 16.11 -11.75 3.02
CA LEU A 126 16.31 -10.62 2.12
C LEU A 126 17.31 -9.59 2.68
N LEU A 127 17.18 -9.23 3.97
CA LEU A 127 18.11 -8.28 4.61
C LEU A 127 19.54 -8.83 4.71
N ALA A 128 19.70 -10.12 5.01
CA ALA A 128 21.01 -10.76 5.10
C ALA A 128 21.70 -10.77 3.73
N ARG A 129 20.95 -11.11 2.67
CA ARG A 129 21.43 -11.09 1.29
C ARG A 129 21.80 -9.67 0.83
N SER A 130 20.99 -8.68 1.23
CA SER A 130 21.26 -7.27 0.90
C SER A 130 22.55 -6.78 1.55
N ARG A 131 22.76 -7.08 2.84
CA ARG A 131 24.00 -6.74 3.55
C ARG A 131 25.23 -7.44 2.97
N ALA A 132 25.06 -8.64 2.42
CA ALA A 132 26.11 -9.38 1.74
C ALA A 132 26.37 -8.91 0.29
N GLY A 133 25.67 -7.89 -0.20
CA GLY A 133 25.79 -7.39 -1.58
C GLY A 133 25.30 -8.38 -2.64
N GLN A 134 24.44 -9.33 -2.26
CA GLN A 134 23.89 -10.34 -3.19
C GLN A 134 22.61 -9.87 -3.87
N VAL A 135 21.90 -8.91 -3.25
CA VAL A 135 20.65 -8.36 -3.77
C VAL A 135 20.59 -6.86 -3.54
N THR A 136 19.99 -6.17 -4.51
CA THR A 136 19.59 -4.77 -4.37
C THR A 136 18.09 -4.70 -4.11
N ILE A 137 17.69 -4.11 -2.98
CA ILE A 137 16.28 -3.90 -2.65
C ILE A 137 15.85 -2.57 -3.27
N LEU A 138 14.77 -2.59 -4.06
CA LEU A 138 14.30 -1.42 -4.80
C LEU A 138 12.89 -1.01 -4.34
N ASP A 139 12.76 0.18 -3.76
CA ASP A 139 11.45 0.77 -3.48
C ASP A 139 10.97 1.56 -4.70
N VAL A 140 9.90 1.08 -5.33
CA VAL A 140 9.36 1.70 -6.56
C VAL A 140 8.16 2.62 -6.31
N ARG A 141 7.84 2.90 -5.04
CA ARG A 141 6.78 3.83 -4.64
C ARG A 141 7.20 5.28 -4.89
N PRO A 142 6.24 6.23 -4.94
CA PRO A 142 6.54 7.66 -4.87
C PRO A 142 7.47 8.01 -3.71
N ARG A 143 8.40 8.96 -3.93
CA ARG A 143 9.43 9.36 -2.94
C ARG A 143 8.85 9.74 -1.57
N LEU A 144 7.66 10.33 -1.53
CA LEU A 144 6.97 10.67 -0.28
C LEU A 144 6.72 9.42 0.60
N GLU A 145 6.39 8.28 0.00
CA GLU A 145 6.16 7.01 0.71
C GLU A 145 7.46 6.37 1.17
N TYR A 146 8.50 6.47 0.35
CA TYR A 146 9.83 6.03 0.77
C TYR A 146 10.29 6.84 1.98
N ASN A 147 10.21 8.17 1.92
CA ASN A 147 10.64 9.04 3.01
C ASN A 147 9.88 8.76 4.31
N SER A 148 8.57 8.50 4.24
CA SER A 148 7.77 8.21 5.44
C SER A 148 8.16 6.90 6.11
N SER A 149 8.35 5.82 5.34
CA SER A 149 8.87 4.55 5.84
C SER A 149 9.24 3.60 4.70
N HIS A 150 10.38 2.92 4.77
CA HIS A 150 10.88 1.98 3.76
C HIS A 150 11.61 0.78 4.39
N LEU A 151 11.87 -0.26 3.59
CA LEU A 151 12.67 -1.39 4.02
C LEU A 151 14.14 -0.99 4.23
N PRO A 152 14.84 -1.56 5.22
CA PRO A 152 16.25 -1.25 5.43
C PRO A 152 17.12 -1.56 4.21
N ASN A 153 18.09 -0.69 3.92
CA ASN A 153 18.96 -0.76 2.72
C ASN A 153 18.24 -0.68 1.37
N ALA A 154 16.95 -0.33 1.35
CA ALA A 154 16.24 -0.13 0.09
C ALA A 154 16.76 1.12 -0.64
N VAL A 155 16.85 1.06 -1.96
CA VAL A 155 17.15 2.21 -2.81
C VAL A 155 15.83 2.76 -3.36
N SER A 156 15.59 4.06 -3.19
CA SER A 156 14.41 4.74 -3.73
C SER A 156 14.56 4.96 -5.23
N VAL A 157 13.80 4.22 -6.04
CA VAL A 157 13.69 4.44 -7.49
C VAL A 157 12.22 4.35 -7.89
N PRO A 158 11.45 5.46 -7.75
CA PRO A 158 10.05 5.48 -8.09
C PRO A 158 9.81 4.97 -9.52
N LEU A 159 8.76 4.16 -9.73
CA LEU A 159 8.49 3.53 -11.03
C LEU A 159 8.50 4.54 -12.20
N ARG A 160 7.93 5.73 -11.99
CA ARG A 160 7.86 6.81 -12.99
C ARG A 160 9.22 7.31 -13.45
N GLU A 161 10.26 7.11 -12.63
CA GLU A 161 11.63 7.53 -12.88
C GLU A 161 12.56 6.37 -13.24
N LEU A 162 12.14 5.11 -13.05
CA LEU A 162 12.96 3.90 -13.18
C LEU A 162 13.79 3.85 -14.47
N LYS A 163 13.20 4.21 -15.62
CA LYS A 163 13.91 4.27 -16.91
C LYS A 163 15.16 5.16 -16.90
N LYS A 164 15.15 6.23 -16.10
CA LYS A 164 16.29 7.17 -15.99
C LYS A 164 17.43 6.63 -15.14
N TYR A 165 17.16 5.64 -14.30
CA TYR A 165 18.12 5.07 -13.36
C TYR A 165 18.65 3.71 -13.80
N LEU A 166 18.20 3.16 -14.94
CA LEU A 166 18.63 1.84 -15.43
C LEU A 166 20.15 1.68 -15.48
N ASP A 167 20.86 2.70 -16.00
CA ASP A 167 22.32 2.65 -16.12
C ASP A 167 23.07 2.68 -14.78
N GLN A 168 22.37 3.04 -13.69
CA GLN A 168 22.93 3.12 -12.33
C GLN A 168 22.65 1.85 -11.51
N LEU A 169 21.79 0.95 -12.00
CA LEU A 169 21.44 -0.28 -11.30
C LEU A 169 22.51 -1.37 -11.52
N PRO A 170 22.81 -2.19 -10.49
CA PRO A 170 23.78 -3.26 -10.62
C PRO A 170 23.26 -4.35 -11.56
N LYS A 171 24.08 -4.73 -12.55
CA LYS A 171 23.74 -5.76 -13.54
C LYS A 171 24.15 -7.17 -13.10
N ASP A 172 25.03 -7.27 -12.11
CA ASP A 172 25.61 -8.49 -11.57
C ASP A 172 24.90 -9.00 -10.31
N GLN A 173 23.85 -8.30 -9.84
CA GLN A 173 23.08 -8.63 -8.66
C GLN A 173 21.60 -8.86 -9.00
N GLU A 174 20.92 -9.66 -8.20
CA GLU A 174 19.47 -9.75 -8.25
C GLU A 174 18.84 -8.46 -7.69
N ILE A 175 17.85 -7.92 -8.38
CA ILE A 175 17.05 -6.79 -7.93
C ILE A 175 15.73 -7.30 -7.36
N VAL A 176 15.44 -6.95 -6.12
CA VAL A 176 14.17 -7.27 -5.46
C VAL A 176 13.35 -5.98 -5.33
N ALA A 177 12.34 -5.83 -6.16
CA ALA A 177 11.47 -4.64 -6.15
C ALA A 177 10.22 -4.86 -5.28
N TYR A 178 9.85 -3.85 -4.48
CA TYR A 178 8.66 -3.86 -3.63
C TYR A 178 7.85 -2.57 -3.76
N CYS A 179 6.58 -2.63 -3.34
CA CYS A 179 5.65 -1.50 -3.35
C CYS A 179 4.86 -1.42 -2.02
N ARG A 180 3.57 -1.08 -2.07
CA ARG A 180 2.70 -0.79 -0.92
C ARG A 180 2.20 -2.05 -0.22
N GLY A 181 2.26 -3.19 -0.92
CA GLY A 181 1.74 -4.47 -0.45
C GLY A 181 1.28 -5.37 -1.60
N PRO A 182 0.54 -6.45 -1.28
CA PRO A 182 0.22 -7.54 -2.21
C PRO A 182 -0.63 -7.10 -3.40
N TYR A 183 -1.47 -6.07 -3.24
CA TYR A 183 -2.35 -5.56 -4.30
C TYR A 183 -1.71 -4.46 -5.17
N CYS A 184 -0.55 -3.94 -4.80
CA CYS A 184 0.09 -2.88 -5.58
C CYS A 184 0.70 -3.43 -6.87
N VAL A 185 0.37 -2.80 -7.99
CA VAL A 185 0.87 -3.16 -9.31
C VAL A 185 2.26 -2.62 -9.64
N LEU A 186 2.72 -1.56 -8.97
CA LEU A 186 3.96 -0.84 -9.34
C LEU A 186 5.21 -1.74 -9.30
N ALA A 187 5.32 -2.63 -8.31
CA ALA A 187 6.44 -3.56 -8.20
C ALA A 187 6.48 -4.54 -9.36
N GLN A 188 5.31 -5.02 -9.83
CA GLN A 188 5.23 -5.92 -10.98
C GLN A 188 5.60 -5.19 -12.28
N GLU A 189 5.10 -3.97 -12.46
CA GLU A 189 5.46 -3.12 -13.62
C GLU A 189 6.96 -2.83 -13.64
N ALA A 190 7.57 -2.57 -12.48
CA ALA A 190 9.01 -2.37 -12.36
C ALA A 190 9.80 -3.64 -12.72
N VAL A 191 9.41 -4.81 -12.19
CA VAL A 191 10.06 -6.09 -12.50
C VAL A 191 9.97 -6.42 -13.98
N ASN A 192 8.82 -6.19 -14.61
CA ASN A 192 8.63 -6.41 -16.04
C ASN A 192 9.58 -5.52 -16.86
N LEU A 193 9.69 -4.24 -16.51
CA LEU A 193 10.63 -3.31 -17.17
C LEU A 193 12.09 -3.72 -16.95
N LEU A 194 12.47 -4.06 -15.72
CA LEU A 194 13.83 -4.49 -15.41
C LEU A 194 14.22 -5.75 -16.17
N ARG A 195 13.33 -6.75 -16.23
CA ARG A 195 13.56 -7.98 -17.00
C ARG A 195 13.68 -7.72 -18.49
N SER A 196 12.87 -6.81 -19.06
CA SER A 196 12.99 -6.45 -20.49
C SER A 196 14.31 -5.75 -20.83
N GLU A 197 14.94 -5.10 -19.85
CA GLU A 197 16.25 -4.45 -19.96
C GLU A 197 17.42 -5.39 -19.57
N GLY A 198 17.13 -6.67 -19.34
CA GLY A 198 18.13 -7.71 -19.08
C GLY A 198 18.56 -7.87 -17.62
N PHE A 199 17.90 -7.22 -16.66
CA PHE A 199 18.17 -7.40 -15.24
C PHE A 199 17.54 -8.68 -14.69
N GLN A 200 18.23 -9.33 -13.75
CA GLN A 200 17.61 -10.35 -12.90
C GLN A 200 16.77 -9.64 -11.83
N ALA A 201 15.45 -9.59 -12.01
CA ALA A 201 14.56 -8.91 -11.08
C ALA A 201 13.42 -9.81 -10.59
N ASN A 202 13.11 -9.71 -9.30
CA ASN A 202 11.99 -10.41 -8.66
C ASN A 202 11.16 -9.44 -7.82
N ARG A 203 9.87 -9.75 -7.69
CA ARG A 203 8.93 -8.97 -6.88
C ARG A 203 8.94 -9.50 -5.45
N LEU A 204 9.02 -8.60 -4.48
CA LEU A 204 8.62 -8.89 -3.11
C LEU A 204 7.13 -8.60 -2.97
N GLU A 205 6.36 -9.58 -2.49
CA GLU A 205 4.92 -9.42 -2.26
C GLU A 205 4.62 -8.48 -1.10
N ASP A 206 5.45 -8.54 -0.05
CA ASP A 206 5.34 -7.68 1.12
C ASP A 206 5.61 -6.22 0.77
N GLY A 207 4.74 -5.34 1.24
CA GLY A 207 5.03 -3.92 1.37
C GLY A 207 5.62 -3.61 2.74
N VAL A 208 5.80 -2.32 3.01
CA VAL A 208 6.31 -1.83 4.30
C VAL A 208 5.42 -2.24 5.47
N LEU A 209 4.11 -2.30 5.27
CA LEU A 209 3.15 -2.65 6.32
C LEU A 209 3.19 -4.14 6.67
N GLU A 210 3.22 -5.02 5.67
CA GLU A 210 3.43 -6.47 5.87
C GLU A 210 4.77 -6.74 6.56
N TRP A 211 5.80 -5.97 6.20
CA TRP A 211 7.13 -6.05 6.79
C TRP A 211 7.13 -5.70 8.28
N GLN A 212 6.49 -4.59 8.65
CA GLN A 212 6.34 -4.17 10.05
C GLN A 212 5.52 -5.15 10.88
N GLU A 213 4.42 -5.69 10.33
CA GLU A 213 3.61 -6.70 11.02
C GLU A 213 4.35 -8.01 11.27
N ALA A 214 5.32 -8.35 10.42
CA ALA A 214 6.24 -9.47 10.64
C ALA A 214 7.27 -9.19 11.74
N GLY A 215 7.23 -8.01 12.39
CA GLY A 215 8.17 -7.60 13.42
C GLY A 215 9.54 -7.21 12.88
N LEU A 216 9.65 -6.95 11.58
CA LEU A 216 10.90 -6.59 10.93
C LEU A 216 11.11 -5.05 10.97
N PRO A 217 12.37 -4.59 11.05
CA PRO A 217 12.67 -3.16 11.12
C PRO A 217 12.38 -2.45 9.80
N VAL A 218 12.10 -1.15 9.89
CA VAL A 218 11.95 -0.21 8.78
C VAL A 218 12.80 1.04 9.03
N GLU A 219 13.09 1.77 7.97
CA GLU A 219 13.82 3.05 7.98
C GLU A 219 12.90 4.18 7.50
N SER A 220 13.29 5.43 7.75
CA SER A 220 12.61 6.64 7.26
C SER A 220 13.65 7.71 6.93
N VAL A 221 13.30 8.66 6.06
CA VAL A 221 14.14 9.82 5.74
C VAL A 221 13.53 11.03 6.43
N GLU A 222 14.23 11.60 7.42
CA GLU A 222 13.87 12.88 8.05
C GLU A 222 14.07 14.07 7.10
#